data_AF-A0A0H4WQU6-F1
#
_entry.id   AF-A0A0H4WQU6-F1
#
_cell.length_a   1.000
_cell.length_b   1.000
_cell.length_c   1.000
_cell.angle_alpha   90.00
_cell.angle_beta   90.00
_cell.angle_gamma   90.00
#
_symmetry.space_group_name_H-M   'P 1'
#
loop_
_entity.id
_entity.type
_entity.pdbx_description
1 polymer ?
#
loop_
_entity_poly.entity_id
_entity_poly.type
_entity_poly.pdbx_seq_one_letter_code
_entity_poly.pdbx_strand_id
1 'polypeptide(L)'
;MIAGVIQRLSVSQLKRHKLCPRAWFFQKVMRVPEPSTGAQQVGTEGHAQLEHFLATGEDVLGSFARAGAHLLPTPGPDLLVEQPLNGAPPLTARGIPFTGFIDLVDARRLASDGVLRITDHKFTSNVASNAASAEQLADADTEPGLQMVGYGAWALSQVERFPGLRTLELEHFYYQTRGQRLAASVVATVPAEHVEREWQTKVAPQVEAMKEHAQAARASDVPANYGPACGKYGGCPFMAKCLTGENKTMSLRDKLLNKASESVPLSVAAVERNAPELPAVLPPDAPAPTPVQTAPEVAQATEQPAPKRRGRPRKVAESEQPTDAAPSPASSLRVLFVDCIPTTFDGPTPESLTSYVDTMHRKVAEAGGVDDVRFAGSDSALGFGKWRGALAMAARAELPAPGSYVALGVAQSELMQVIVEALEPAFDVVVRGARQTGRQGSHPSRKAFWVLTKNTLYTRLSRNTAQNLMATFLIKCRNMRANNRHKKRIYLARDLKCPLQTLRPGSFITSVRCRSPVVCTNQRRIDDARRLRIVIILLSPQIIKVDRYRLVDKWPHTEQISFIIITRIPKLLRH
;
A
#
# COMPACT_ATOMS: atom_id res chain seq x y z
N MET A 1 19.78 -19.25 -9.47
CA MET A 1 20.60 -19.81 -8.38
C MET A 1 20.79 -21.29 -8.60
N ILE A 2 22.03 -21.75 -8.44
CA ILE A 2 22.44 -23.16 -8.52
C ILE A 2 23.17 -23.45 -7.20
N ALA A 3 22.70 -24.43 -6.43
CA ALA A 3 23.32 -24.82 -5.15
C ALA A 3 23.57 -23.65 -4.16
N GLY A 4 22.61 -22.74 -3.98
CA GLY A 4 22.75 -21.59 -3.07
C GLY A 4 23.64 -20.46 -3.59
N VAL A 5 24.25 -20.61 -4.77
CA VAL A 5 25.07 -19.57 -5.40
C VAL A 5 24.22 -18.71 -6.34
N ILE A 6 24.29 -17.39 -6.14
CA ILE A 6 23.67 -16.38 -7.01
C ILE A 6 24.48 -16.28 -8.30
N GLN A 7 23.88 -16.70 -9.40
CA GLN A 7 24.50 -16.68 -10.73
C GLN A 7 24.21 -15.37 -11.48
N ARG A 8 23.02 -14.82 -11.27
CA ARG A 8 22.55 -13.57 -11.88
C ARG A 8 21.61 -12.86 -10.92
N LEU A 9 21.62 -11.54 -10.95
CA LEU A 9 20.68 -10.69 -10.22
C LEU A 9 19.80 -9.90 -11.18
N SER A 10 18.74 -9.31 -10.64
CA SER A 10 18.00 -8.23 -11.31
C SER A 10 17.81 -7.09 -10.32
N VAL A 11 17.61 -5.90 -10.85
CA VAL A 11 17.37 -4.71 -10.02
C VAL A 11 16.10 -4.87 -9.16
N SER A 12 15.07 -5.51 -9.70
CA SER A 12 13.85 -5.87 -8.95
C SER A 12 14.11 -6.84 -7.78
N GLN A 13 15.14 -7.69 -7.87
CA GLN A 13 15.54 -8.55 -6.74
C GLN A 13 16.20 -7.75 -5.62
N LEU A 14 17.02 -6.75 -5.95
CA LEU A 14 17.59 -5.84 -4.94
C LEU A 14 16.46 -5.13 -4.18
N LYS A 15 15.47 -4.60 -4.89
CA LYS A 15 14.30 -3.95 -4.28
C LYS A 15 13.56 -4.90 -3.32
N ARG A 16 13.28 -6.13 -3.75
CA ARG A 16 12.58 -7.11 -2.90
C ARG A 16 13.39 -7.50 -1.68
N HIS A 17 14.70 -7.70 -1.82
CA HIS A 17 15.59 -8.03 -0.71
C HIS A 17 15.67 -6.87 0.28
N LYS A 18 15.84 -5.63 -0.20
CA LYS A 18 15.86 -4.43 0.65
C LYS A 18 14.58 -4.28 1.46
N LEU A 19 13.43 -4.54 0.84
CA LEU A 19 12.13 -4.49 1.51
C LEU A 19 12.01 -5.58 2.59
N CYS A 20 12.29 -6.84 2.23
CA CYS A 20 12.30 -7.96 3.18
C CYS A 20 13.20 -9.10 2.65
N PRO A 21 14.38 -9.32 3.26
CA PRO A 21 15.30 -10.37 2.82
C PRO A 21 14.67 -11.77 2.85
N ARG A 22 13.87 -12.08 3.88
CA ARG A 22 13.16 -13.37 3.96
C ARG A 22 12.11 -13.55 2.85
N ALA A 23 11.40 -12.50 2.44
CA ALA A 23 10.47 -12.58 1.32
C ALA A 23 11.20 -12.80 -0.01
N TRP A 24 12.36 -12.18 -0.19
CA TRP A 24 13.24 -12.48 -1.32
C TRP A 24 13.74 -13.93 -1.28
N PHE A 25 14.13 -14.44 -0.11
CA PHE A 25 14.58 -15.83 0.07
C PHE A 25 13.50 -16.83 -0.33
N PHE A 26 12.25 -16.64 0.13
CA PHE A 26 11.12 -17.49 -0.27
C PHE A 26 10.94 -17.53 -1.79
N GLN A 27 10.95 -16.36 -2.44
CA GLN A 27 10.70 -16.28 -3.87
C GLN A 27 11.86 -16.82 -4.70
N LYS A 28 13.10 -16.46 -4.37
CA LYS A 28 14.25 -16.72 -5.23
C LYS A 28 15.00 -17.97 -4.83
N VAL A 29 15.25 -18.19 -3.54
CA VAL A 29 16.02 -19.35 -3.03
C VAL A 29 15.11 -20.57 -2.95
N MET A 30 13.99 -20.45 -2.26
CA MET A 30 13.03 -21.57 -2.12
C MET A 30 12.11 -21.75 -3.34
N ARG A 31 12.12 -20.79 -4.28
CA ARG A 31 11.30 -20.80 -5.50
C ARG A 31 9.80 -20.97 -5.20
N VAL A 32 9.33 -20.38 -4.11
CA VAL A 32 7.89 -20.33 -3.81
C VAL A 32 7.24 -19.39 -4.83
N PRO A 33 6.28 -19.87 -5.64
CA PRO A 33 5.63 -19.04 -6.65
C PRO A 33 4.88 -17.89 -5.98
N GLU A 34 4.93 -16.74 -6.63
CA GLU A 34 4.16 -15.56 -6.25
C GLU A 34 2.92 -15.49 -7.14
N PRO A 35 1.71 -15.26 -6.59
CA PRO A 35 0.53 -15.11 -7.40
C PRO A 35 0.68 -13.90 -8.33
N SER A 36 0.42 -14.10 -9.62
CA SER A 36 0.31 -13.00 -10.57
C SER A 36 -0.90 -12.14 -10.23
N THR A 37 -0.77 -10.82 -10.40
CA THR A 37 -1.88 -9.89 -10.17
C THR A 37 -2.28 -9.21 -11.48
N GLY A 38 -3.57 -8.89 -11.66
CA GLY A 38 -4.03 -8.19 -12.87
C GLY A 38 -3.34 -6.83 -13.09
N ALA A 39 -2.81 -6.20 -12.03
CA ALA A 39 -2.02 -4.98 -12.14
C ALA A 39 -0.68 -5.19 -12.87
N GLN A 40 -0.08 -6.38 -12.76
CA GLN A 40 1.16 -6.71 -13.49
C GLN A 40 0.91 -6.88 -14.99
N GLN A 41 -0.24 -7.45 -15.36
CA GLN A 41 -0.63 -7.60 -16.76
C GLN A 41 -0.82 -6.23 -17.43
N VAL A 42 -1.55 -5.32 -16.79
CA VAL A 42 -1.74 -3.94 -17.30
C VAL A 42 -0.40 -3.24 -17.50
N GLY A 43 0.55 -3.41 -16.58
CA GLY A 43 1.91 -2.88 -16.75
C GLY A 43 2.60 -3.49 -17.97
N THR A 44 2.62 -4.82 -18.07
CA THR A 44 3.28 -5.56 -19.15
C THR A 44 2.77 -5.15 -20.53
N GLU A 45 1.45 -5.08 -20.71
CA GLU A 45 0.83 -4.62 -21.96
C GLU A 45 1.16 -3.15 -22.26
N GLY A 46 1.17 -2.31 -21.23
CA GLY A 46 1.54 -0.90 -21.35
C GLY A 46 2.99 -0.67 -21.77
N HIS A 47 3.95 -1.44 -21.23
CA HIS A 47 5.34 -1.39 -21.66
C HIS A 47 5.51 -1.81 -23.11
N ALA A 48 4.88 -2.92 -23.53
CA ALA A 48 4.96 -3.39 -24.91
C ALA A 48 4.45 -2.35 -25.92
N GLN A 49 3.37 -1.62 -25.58
CA GLN A 49 2.86 -0.52 -26.41
C GLN A 49 3.84 0.66 -26.50
N LEU A 50 4.46 1.03 -25.36
CA LEU A 50 5.43 2.13 -25.31
C LEU A 50 6.71 1.77 -26.06
N GLU A 51 7.20 0.54 -25.90
CA GLU A 51 8.35 0.00 -26.64
C GLU A 51 8.13 0.13 -28.14
N HIS A 52 7.00 -0.39 -28.64
CA HIS A 52 6.65 -0.34 -30.06
C HIS A 52 6.57 1.11 -30.57
N PHE A 53 5.87 1.98 -29.83
CA PHE A 53 5.72 3.38 -30.21
C PHE A 53 7.06 4.12 -30.25
N LEU A 54 7.90 3.98 -29.24
CA LEU A 54 9.19 4.67 -29.14
C LEU A 54 10.20 4.19 -30.19
N ALA A 55 10.14 2.90 -30.54
CA ALA A 55 11.01 2.31 -31.55
C ALA A 55 10.57 2.64 -33.00
N THR A 56 9.26 2.61 -33.28
CA THR A 56 8.74 2.66 -34.67
C THR A 56 8.06 3.98 -35.04
N GLY A 57 7.59 4.73 -34.05
CA GLY A 57 6.71 5.89 -34.26
C GLY A 57 5.24 5.54 -34.54
N GLU A 58 4.88 4.26 -34.68
CA GLU A 58 3.50 3.83 -34.88
C GLU A 58 2.69 3.98 -33.57
N ASP A 59 1.58 4.70 -33.64
CA ASP A 59 0.74 4.99 -32.48
C ASP A 59 -0.17 3.80 -32.09
N VAL A 60 0.42 2.84 -31.39
CA VAL A 60 -0.28 1.69 -30.76
C VAL A 60 -0.66 1.95 -29.29
N LEU A 61 -0.60 3.20 -28.84
CA LEU A 61 -0.76 3.53 -27.43
C LEU A 61 -2.20 3.33 -26.95
N GLY A 62 -2.38 2.44 -25.97
CA GLY A 62 -3.63 2.25 -25.27
C GLY A 62 -4.00 3.42 -24.36
N SER A 63 -5.21 3.39 -23.79
CA SER A 63 -5.76 4.54 -23.03
C SER A 63 -4.90 5.03 -21.85
N PHE A 64 -4.11 4.16 -21.23
CA PHE A 64 -3.20 4.53 -20.14
C PHE A 64 -1.93 5.23 -20.66
N ALA A 65 -1.21 4.60 -21.59
CA ALA A 65 0.02 5.12 -22.16
C ALA A 65 -0.22 6.42 -22.95
N ARG A 66 -1.34 6.49 -23.70
CA ARG A 66 -1.75 7.66 -24.47
C ARG A 66 -1.92 8.93 -23.61
N ALA A 67 -2.30 8.79 -22.35
CA ALA A 67 -2.41 9.93 -21.44
C ALA A 67 -1.07 10.64 -21.21
N GLY A 68 0.06 9.93 -21.35
CA GLY A 68 1.41 10.48 -21.24
C GLY A 68 2.08 10.75 -22.58
N ALA A 69 1.41 10.53 -23.72
CA ALA A 69 2.06 10.64 -25.04
C ALA A 69 2.75 12.01 -25.25
N HIS A 70 2.16 13.08 -24.72
CA HIS A 70 2.67 14.45 -24.82
C HIS A 70 3.96 14.73 -24.02
N LEU A 71 4.40 13.82 -23.14
CA LEU A 71 5.67 13.95 -22.41
C LEU A 71 6.72 12.94 -22.90
N LEU A 72 6.36 12.00 -23.79
CA LEU A 72 7.31 11.08 -24.38
C LEU A 72 8.25 11.85 -25.32
N PRO A 73 9.53 11.47 -25.43
CA PRO A 73 10.38 12.02 -26.48
C PRO A 73 9.84 11.60 -27.85
N THR A 74 10.16 12.38 -28.88
CA THR A 74 9.85 12.00 -30.26
C THR A 74 10.46 10.62 -30.55
N PRO A 75 9.67 9.62 -31.01
CA PRO A 75 10.18 8.32 -31.41
C PRO A 75 11.29 8.43 -32.46
N GLY A 76 12.22 7.47 -32.47
CA GLY A 76 13.31 7.48 -33.46
C GLY A 76 14.39 6.43 -33.20
N PRO A 77 15.19 6.10 -34.23
CA PRO A 77 16.24 5.07 -34.15
C PRO A 77 17.42 5.45 -33.24
N ASP A 78 17.49 6.70 -32.81
CA ASP A 78 18.47 7.22 -31.87
C ASP A 78 18.07 7.03 -30.39
N LEU A 79 16.83 6.60 -30.14
CA LEU A 79 16.41 6.12 -28.83
C LEU A 79 16.84 4.68 -28.63
N LEU A 80 17.34 4.38 -27.43
CA LEU A 80 17.74 3.04 -27.05
C LEU A 80 16.65 2.44 -26.16
N VAL A 81 15.74 1.71 -26.78
CA VAL A 81 14.57 1.09 -26.13
C VAL A 81 14.93 -0.31 -25.62
N GLU A 82 14.38 -0.72 -24.47
CA GLU A 82 14.55 -2.05 -23.85
C GLU A 82 16.01 -2.54 -23.81
N GLN A 83 16.90 -1.72 -23.25
CA GLN A 83 18.33 -2.03 -23.22
C GLN A 83 18.66 -3.11 -22.19
N PRO A 84 19.28 -4.25 -22.58
CA PRO A 84 19.59 -5.31 -21.66
C PRO A 84 20.74 -4.96 -20.71
N LEU A 85 20.56 -5.24 -19.42
CA LEU A 85 21.60 -5.05 -18.40
C LEU A 85 22.75 -6.07 -18.53
N ASN A 86 22.53 -7.17 -19.24
CA ASN A 86 23.52 -8.22 -19.52
C ASN A 86 24.20 -8.05 -20.89
N GLY A 87 24.21 -6.84 -21.45
CA GLY A 87 24.98 -6.49 -22.65
C GLY A 87 26.50 -6.58 -22.44
N ALA A 88 27.29 -6.08 -23.40
CA ALA A 88 28.75 -6.05 -23.32
C ALA A 88 29.25 -4.60 -23.11
N PRO A 89 29.91 -4.27 -21.97
CA PRO A 89 30.08 -5.12 -20.79
C PRO A 89 28.78 -5.26 -19.98
N PRO A 90 28.60 -6.37 -19.23
CA PRO A 90 27.41 -6.53 -18.40
C PRO A 90 27.50 -5.65 -17.16
N LEU A 91 26.36 -5.14 -16.68
CA LEU A 91 26.31 -4.55 -15.35
C LEU A 91 26.62 -5.64 -14.33
N THR A 92 27.61 -5.41 -13.47
CA THR A 92 27.98 -6.35 -12.40
C THR A 92 28.04 -5.64 -11.06
N ALA A 93 27.73 -6.36 -9.99
CA ALA A 93 28.09 -5.97 -8.63
C ALA A 93 28.73 -7.18 -7.94
N ARG A 94 29.92 -6.98 -7.37
CA ARG A 94 30.65 -8.05 -6.65
C ARG A 94 30.80 -9.33 -7.49
N GLY A 95 31.08 -9.15 -8.79
CA GLY A 95 31.26 -10.24 -9.75
C GLY A 95 29.97 -10.94 -10.21
N ILE A 96 28.79 -10.52 -9.74
CA ILE A 96 27.52 -11.09 -10.15
C ILE A 96 26.90 -10.22 -11.26
N PRO A 97 26.64 -10.77 -12.46
CA PRO A 97 26.01 -10.03 -13.54
C PRO A 97 24.52 -9.80 -13.29
N PHE A 98 24.04 -8.65 -13.74
CA PHE A 98 22.64 -8.26 -13.71
C PHE A 98 21.92 -8.68 -14.99
N THR A 99 20.62 -8.87 -14.86
CA THR A 99 19.67 -9.19 -15.93
C THR A 99 18.44 -8.31 -15.77
N GLY A 100 17.72 -8.15 -16.87
CA GLY A 100 16.60 -7.23 -17.00
C GLY A 100 16.87 -6.20 -18.08
N PHE A 101 15.93 -5.29 -18.23
CA PHE A 101 15.92 -4.30 -19.29
C PHE A 101 15.71 -2.91 -18.70
N ILE A 102 16.26 -1.92 -19.38
CA ILE A 102 16.01 -0.50 -19.15
C ILE A 102 15.04 -0.06 -20.22
N ASP A 103 13.87 0.44 -19.83
CA ASP A 103 12.79 0.71 -20.79
C ASP A 103 13.22 1.71 -21.88
N LEU A 104 13.89 2.80 -21.49
CA LEU A 104 14.32 3.84 -22.42
C LEU A 104 15.61 4.53 -21.97
N VAL A 105 16.53 4.70 -22.92
CA VAL A 105 17.71 5.57 -22.78
C VAL A 105 17.75 6.56 -23.94
N ASP A 106 17.76 7.85 -23.61
CA ASP A 106 17.84 8.97 -24.54
C ASP A 106 19.23 9.63 -24.45
N ALA A 107 20.03 9.43 -25.50
CA ALA A 107 21.39 9.94 -25.63
C ALA A 107 21.50 11.21 -26.49
N ARG A 108 20.39 11.81 -26.91
CA ARG A 108 20.40 12.97 -27.84
C ARG A 108 21.15 14.18 -27.29
N ARG A 109 21.17 14.35 -25.96
CA ARG A 109 21.86 15.44 -25.25
C ARG A 109 23.27 15.07 -24.78
N LEU A 110 23.73 13.86 -25.07
CA LEU A 110 25.05 13.40 -24.63
C LEU A 110 26.16 14.19 -25.33
N ALA A 111 26.08 14.34 -26.65
CA ALA A 111 27.12 15.03 -27.43
C ALA A 111 27.20 16.54 -27.13
N SER A 112 26.07 17.20 -26.89
CA SER A 112 26.02 18.65 -26.63
C SER A 112 26.31 19.00 -25.17
N ASP A 113 25.69 18.29 -24.24
CA ASP A 113 25.62 18.69 -22.83
C ASP A 113 26.38 17.70 -21.93
N GLY A 114 26.76 16.52 -22.42
CA GLY A 114 27.25 15.42 -21.58
C GLY A 114 26.16 14.84 -20.68
N VAL A 115 24.88 14.96 -21.08
CA VAL A 115 23.70 14.51 -20.33
C VAL A 115 23.11 13.27 -20.99
N LEU A 116 22.93 12.20 -20.21
CA LEU A 116 22.21 10.99 -20.62
C LEU A 116 20.93 10.87 -19.79
N ARG A 117 19.79 10.70 -20.44
CA ARG A 117 18.51 10.47 -19.76
C ARG A 117 18.17 8.98 -19.78
N ILE A 118 17.78 8.46 -18.63
CA ILE A 118 17.34 7.09 -18.45
C ILE A 118 15.95 7.12 -17.85
N THR A 119 15.00 6.51 -18.52
CA THR A 119 13.58 6.55 -18.16
C THR A 119 13.07 5.15 -17.89
N ASP A 120 12.28 5.02 -16.82
CA ASP A 120 11.53 3.83 -16.49
C ASP A 120 10.03 4.18 -16.39
N HIS A 121 9.21 3.43 -17.13
CA HIS A 121 7.78 3.60 -17.23
C HIS A 121 7.07 2.85 -16.09
N LYS A 122 6.23 3.56 -15.33
CA LYS A 122 5.54 3.03 -14.15
C LYS A 122 4.03 3.17 -14.28
N PHE A 123 3.34 2.03 -14.35
CA PHE A 123 1.87 1.99 -14.27
C PHE A 123 1.42 1.88 -12.81
N THR A 124 0.71 2.89 -12.31
CA THR A 124 0.33 3.00 -10.89
C THR A 124 -1.13 3.36 -10.71
N SER A 125 -1.75 2.94 -9.60
CA SER A 125 -3.16 3.21 -9.34
C SER A 125 -3.48 4.69 -9.09
N ASN A 126 -2.54 5.44 -8.52
CA ASN A 126 -2.67 6.85 -8.21
C ASN A 126 -1.30 7.52 -8.28
N VAL A 127 -1.13 8.44 -9.23
CA VAL A 127 0.16 9.14 -9.45
C VAL A 127 0.48 10.05 -8.27
N ALA A 128 -0.48 10.82 -7.78
CA ALA A 128 -0.26 11.79 -6.70
C ALA A 128 0.22 11.15 -5.38
N SER A 129 -0.21 9.92 -5.08
CA SER A 129 0.20 9.22 -3.85
C SER A 129 1.38 8.28 -4.01
N ASN A 130 1.64 7.79 -5.23
CA ASN A 130 2.61 6.71 -5.47
C ASN A 130 3.83 7.14 -6.28
N ALA A 131 3.80 8.33 -6.92
CA ALA A 131 4.97 8.86 -7.59
C ALA A 131 6.09 9.12 -6.58
N ALA A 132 7.31 8.75 -6.95
CA ALA A 132 8.50 9.08 -6.18
C ALA A 132 8.79 10.59 -6.31
N SER A 133 9.55 11.15 -5.37
CA SER A 133 10.18 12.46 -5.57
C SER A 133 11.52 12.31 -6.30
N ALA A 134 12.05 13.41 -6.83
CA ALA A 134 13.37 13.42 -7.48
C ALA A 134 14.48 12.97 -6.51
N GLU A 135 14.42 13.40 -5.25
CA GLU A 135 15.38 13.01 -4.22
C GLU A 135 15.34 11.49 -3.95
N GLN A 136 14.14 10.90 -4.01
CA GLN A 136 13.99 9.45 -3.88
C GLN A 136 14.60 8.73 -5.08
N LEU A 137 14.46 9.24 -6.31
CA LEU A 137 15.09 8.63 -7.50
C LEU A 137 16.62 8.67 -7.46
N ALA A 138 17.20 9.68 -6.81
CA ALA A 138 18.65 9.78 -6.64
C ALA A 138 19.21 8.87 -5.53
N ASP A 139 18.40 8.54 -4.52
CA ASP A 139 18.86 7.83 -3.32
C ASP A 139 18.61 6.31 -3.41
N ALA A 140 19.68 5.53 -3.49
CA ALA A 140 19.63 4.06 -3.51
C ALA A 140 19.11 3.45 -2.18
N ASP A 141 18.89 4.25 -1.13
CA ASP A 141 18.15 3.85 0.06
C ASP A 141 16.64 3.78 -0.09
N THR A 142 16.11 4.39 -1.14
CA THR A 142 14.71 4.25 -1.50
C THR A 142 14.53 3.16 -2.55
N GLU A 143 13.35 2.54 -2.58
CA GLU A 143 13.02 1.56 -3.61
C GLU A 143 13.09 2.08 -5.05
N PRO A 144 12.57 3.28 -5.38
CA PRO A 144 12.70 3.81 -6.74
C PRO A 144 14.16 4.19 -7.06
N GLY A 145 14.89 4.79 -6.12
CA GLY A 145 16.28 5.17 -6.36
C GLY A 145 17.22 4.00 -6.50
N LEU A 146 17.01 2.89 -5.77
CA LEU A 146 17.78 1.66 -5.98
C LEU A 146 17.68 1.15 -7.41
N GLN A 147 16.52 1.34 -8.05
CA GLN A 147 16.33 0.97 -9.44
C GLN A 147 17.09 1.89 -10.38
N MET A 148 16.88 3.20 -10.23
CA MET A 148 17.45 4.19 -11.12
C MET A 148 18.97 4.32 -10.98
N VAL A 149 19.52 4.22 -9.77
CA VAL A 149 20.97 4.14 -9.54
C VAL A 149 21.56 2.91 -10.23
N GLY A 150 20.85 1.77 -10.25
CA GLY A 150 21.32 0.59 -10.99
C GLY A 150 21.38 0.81 -12.50
N TYR A 151 20.40 1.50 -13.07
CA TYR A 151 20.43 1.85 -14.49
C TYR A 151 21.49 2.90 -14.81
N GLY A 152 21.70 3.87 -13.92
CA GLY A 152 22.81 4.80 -14.02
C GLY A 152 24.16 4.09 -13.97
N ALA A 153 24.36 3.14 -13.05
CA ALA A 153 25.59 2.37 -12.94
C ALA A 153 25.85 1.51 -14.19
N TRP A 154 24.78 0.99 -14.82
CA TRP A 154 24.90 0.39 -16.14
C TRP A 154 25.45 1.39 -17.15
N ALA A 155 24.89 2.59 -17.25
CA ALA A 155 25.38 3.60 -18.19
C ALA A 155 26.85 3.97 -17.96
N LEU A 156 27.29 4.09 -16.70
CA LEU A 156 28.70 4.33 -16.35
C LEU A 156 29.63 3.20 -16.81
N SER A 157 29.15 1.96 -16.87
CA SER A 157 29.93 0.82 -17.39
C SER A 157 30.07 0.83 -18.91
N GLN A 158 29.23 1.59 -19.63
CA GLN A 158 29.21 1.65 -21.10
C GLN A 158 30.05 2.82 -21.62
N VAL A 159 31.28 2.99 -21.13
CA VAL A 159 32.14 4.16 -21.44
C VAL A 159 32.40 4.36 -22.93
N GLU A 160 32.49 3.27 -23.71
CA GLU A 160 32.67 3.33 -25.16
C GLU A 160 31.41 3.82 -25.88
N ARG A 161 30.24 3.44 -25.36
CA ARG A 161 28.93 3.81 -25.93
C ARG A 161 28.52 5.23 -25.53
N PHE A 162 28.89 5.66 -24.33
CA PHE A 162 28.51 6.96 -23.79
C PHE A 162 29.74 7.81 -23.42
N PRO A 163 30.60 8.16 -24.40
CA PRO A 163 31.77 8.97 -24.16
C PRO A 163 31.37 10.37 -23.66
N GLY A 164 32.09 10.88 -22.67
CA GLY A 164 31.86 12.24 -22.14
C GLY A 164 30.61 12.38 -21.25
N LEU A 165 30.02 11.27 -20.78
CA LEU A 165 28.94 11.29 -19.80
C LEU A 165 29.37 12.01 -18.51
N ARG A 166 28.69 13.10 -18.17
CA ARG A 166 28.92 13.90 -16.95
C ARG A 166 27.72 13.86 -16.00
N THR A 167 26.52 13.89 -16.56
CA THR A 167 25.27 14.03 -15.81
C THR A 167 24.26 12.99 -16.27
N LEU A 168 23.58 12.37 -15.32
CA LEU A 168 22.48 11.45 -15.54
C LEU A 168 21.16 12.13 -15.15
N GLU A 169 20.18 12.07 -16.04
CA GLU A 169 18.79 12.39 -15.75
C GLU A 169 18.03 11.08 -15.53
N LEU A 170 17.81 10.74 -14.27
CA LEU A 170 17.11 9.54 -13.84
C LEU A 170 15.61 9.86 -13.74
N GLU A 171 14.82 9.31 -14.64
CA GLU A 171 13.40 9.61 -14.77
C GLU A 171 12.52 8.39 -14.46
N HIS A 172 11.49 8.60 -13.65
CA HIS A 172 10.33 7.74 -13.65
C HIS A 172 9.17 8.44 -14.35
N PHE A 173 8.57 7.73 -15.30
CA PHE A 173 7.38 8.21 -15.99
C PHE A 173 6.15 7.42 -15.53
N TYR A 174 5.29 8.07 -14.75
CA TYR A 174 4.09 7.45 -14.17
C TYR A 174 2.84 7.59 -15.04
N TYR A 175 2.08 6.49 -15.16
CA TYR A 175 0.77 6.42 -15.81
C TYR A 175 -0.29 5.94 -14.82
N GLN A 176 -1.40 6.69 -14.69
CA GLN A 176 -2.46 6.37 -13.73
C GLN A 176 -3.45 5.34 -14.27
N THR A 177 -3.57 4.20 -13.59
CA THR A 177 -4.42 3.07 -14.00
C THR A 177 -5.84 3.09 -13.41
N ARG A 178 -6.10 3.90 -12.37
CA ARG A 178 -7.44 4.03 -11.77
C ARG A 178 -7.94 5.47 -11.82
N GLY A 179 -9.24 5.64 -12.03
CA GLY A 179 -9.87 6.96 -12.11
C GLY A 179 -9.42 7.72 -13.36
N GLN A 180 -9.16 9.03 -13.20
CA GLN A 180 -8.74 9.90 -14.29
C GLN A 180 -7.43 9.41 -14.92
N ARG A 181 -7.34 9.46 -16.24
CA ARG A 181 -6.14 9.12 -17.01
C ARG A 181 -5.14 10.27 -16.89
N LEU A 182 -4.25 10.17 -15.92
CA LEU A 182 -3.18 11.14 -15.64
C LEU A 182 -1.83 10.50 -15.93
N ALA A 183 -0.86 11.34 -16.30
CA ALA A 183 0.53 10.94 -16.41
C ALA A 183 1.42 12.03 -15.80
N ALA A 184 2.58 11.64 -15.27
CA ALA A 184 3.55 12.58 -14.70
C ALA A 184 4.96 12.06 -14.88
N SER A 185 5.87 12.97 -15.24
CA SER A 185 7.31 12.73 -15.24
C SER A 185 7.92 13.24 -13.93
N VAL A 186 8.79 12.44 -13.33
CA VAL A 186 9.63 12.84 -12.20
C VAL A 186 11.08 12.57 -12.59
N VAL A 187 11.89 13.62 -12.64
CA VAL A 187 13.29 13.57 -13.07
C VAL A 187 14.20 13.96 -11.91
N ALA A 188 15.25 13.17 -11.69
CA ALA A 188 16.37 13.52 -10.83
C ALA A 188 17.63 13.72 -11.67
N THR A 189 18.21 14.91 -11.57
CA THR A 189 19.47 15.24 -12.25
C THR A 189 20.62 15.03 -11.28
N VAL A 190 21.50 14.07 -11.56
CA VAL A 190 22.63 13.71 -10.70
C VAL A 190 23.93 13.63 -11.50
N PRO A 191 25.08 14.05 -10.93
CA PRO A 191 26.36 13.84 -11.58
C PRO A 191 26.74 12.35 -11.61
N ALA A 192 27.54 11.94 -12.59
CA ALA A 192 28.01 10.56 -12.75
C ALA A 192 28.63 10.00 -11.45
N GLU A 193 29.49 10.79 -10.80
CA GLU A 193 30.11 10.45 -9.51
C GLU A 193 29.13 10.22 -8.35
N HIS A 194 27.91 10.77 -8.42
CA HIS A 194 26.88 10.45 -7.43
C HIS A 194 26.42 9.01 -7.57
N VAL A 195 26.12 8.57 -8.79
CA VAL A 195 25.65 7.21 -9.07
C VAL A 195 26.71 6.17 -8.73
N GLU A 196 27.97 6.41 -9.11
CA GLU A 196 29.08 5.53 -8.73
C GLU A 196 29.17 5.37 -7.20
N ARG A 197 29.10 6.49 -6.47
CA ARG A 197 29.15 6.45 -5.00
C ARG A 197 27.97 5.68 -4.40
N GLU A 198 26.73 5.92 -4.86
CA GLU A 198 25.55 5.20 -4.39
C GLU A 198 25.66 3.69 -4.67
N TRP A 199 26.14 3.33 -5.87
CA TRP A 199 26.36 1.94 -6.26
C TRP A 199 27.38 1.24 -5.35
N GLN A 200 28.55 1.84 -5.14
CA GLN A 200 29.62 1.24 -4.33
C GLN A 200 29.28 1.19 -2.83
N THR A 201 28.63 2.23 -2.30
CA THR A 201 28.39 2.36 -0.85
C THR A 201 27.11 1.69 -0.37
N LYS A 202 26.09 1.53 -1.24
CA LYS A 202 24.79 0.98 -0.85
C LYS A 202 24.45 -0.31 -1.58
N VAL A 203 24.61 -0.36 -2.91
CA VAL A 203 24.20 -1.52 -3.71
C VAL A 203 25.18 -2.68 -3.57
N ALA A 204 26.48 -2.44 -3.72
CA ALA A 204 27.48 -3.50 -3.64
C ALA A 204 27.51 -4.22 -2.27
N PRO A 205 27.36 -3.55 -1.11
CA PRO A 205 27.18 -4.23 0.18
C PRO A 205 25.87 -5.01 0.29
N GLN A 206 24.78 -4.50 -0.29
CA GLN A 206 23.52 -5.23 -0.32
C GLN A 206 23.66 -6.56 -1.08
N VAL A 207 24.41 -6.57 -2.19
CA VAL A 207 24.68 -7.79 -2.96
C VAL A 207 25.51 -8.80 -2.17
N GLU A 208 26.45 -8.36 -1.34
CA GLU A 208 27.15 -9.27 -0.40
C GLU A 208 26.17 -9.88 0.62
N ALA A 209 25.32 -9.06 1.24
CA ALA A 209 24.29 -9.58 2.15
C ALA A 209 23.31 -10.55 1.46
N MET A 210 23.01 -10.34 0.18
CA MET A 210 22.22 -11.29 -0.62
C MET A 210 22.93 -12.63 -0.80
N LYS A 211 24.25 -12.63 -1.05
CA LYS A 211 25.05 -13.86 -1.15
C LYS A 211 25.02 -14.65 0.16
N GLU A 212 25.20 -13.97 1.29
CA GLU A 212 25.10 -14.58 2.62
C GLU A 212 23.71 -15.19 2.84
N HIS A 213 22.65 -14.42 2.59
CA HIS A 213 21.28 -14.91 2.75
C HIS A 213 20.93 -16.05 1.79
N ALA A 214 21.53 -16.11 0.59
CA ALA A 214 21.32 -17.20 -0.36
C ALA A 214 21.86 -18.55 0.14
N GLN A 215 22.86 -18.52 1.02
CA GLN A 215 23.49 -19.69 1.62
C GLN A 215 22.76 -20.19 2.87
N ALA A 216 21.78 -19.43 3.37
CA ALA A 216 21.01 -19.83 4.54
C ALA A 216 20.28 -21.16 4.30
N ALA A 217 20.40 -22.09 5.25
CA ALA A 217 19.76 -23.41 5.16
C ALA A 217 18.23 -23.32 5.28
N ARG A 218 17.72 -22.35 6.05
CA ARG A 218 16.29 -22.17 6.31
C ARG A 218 15.88 -20.72 6.17
N ALA A 219 14.61 -20.49 5.82
CA ALA A 219 14.08 -19.13 5.73
C ALA A 219 14.12 -18.38 7.08
N SER A 220 14.02 -19.10 8.20
CA SER A 220 14.14 -18.54 9.55
C SER A 220 15.50 -17.89 9.82
N ASP A 221 16.54 -18.37 9.15
CA ASP A 221 17.92 -17.91 9.33
C ASP A 221 18.18 -16.60 8.55
N VAL A 222 17.25 -16.23 7.65
CA VAL A 222 17.28 -14.95 6.92
C VAL A 222 16.43 -13.91 7.65
N PRO A 223 16.89 -12.66 7.85
CA PRO A 223 16.12 -11.62 8.53
C PRO A 223 14.74 -11.36 7.90
N ALA A 224 13.70 -11.35 8.72
CA ALA A 224 12.38 -10.87 8.34
C ALA A 224 12.19 -9.40 8.69
N ASN A 225 11.42 -8.70 7.85
CA ASN A 225 10.93 -7.37 8.14
C ASN A 225 9.41 -7.44 8.38
N TYR A 226 9.00 -7.64 9.64
CA TYR A 226 7.58 -7.70 10.02
C TYR A 226 6.88 -6.32 10.06
N GLY A 227 7.60 -5.25 9.74
CA GLY A 227 7.08 -3.89 9.71
C GLY A 227 6.27 -3.60 8.44
N PRO A 228 6.44 -2.41 7.82
CA PRO A 228 5.61 -1.98 6.70
C PRO A 228 5.73 -2.91 5.47
N ALA A 229 6.81 -3.68 5.35
CA ALA A 229 7.00 -4.65 4.28
C ALA A 229 5.87 -5.70 4.21
N CYS A 230 5.37 -6.16 5.36
CA CYS A 230 4.30 -7.16 5.42
C CYS A 230 2.94 -6.63 4.91
N GLY A 231 2.69 -5.33 5.01
CA GLY A 231 1.44 -4.69 4.57
C GLY A 231 1.53 -4.02 3.21
N LYS A 232 2.72 -3.95 2.60
CA LYS A 232 2.93 -3.27 1.32
C LYS A 232 2.30 -4.07 0.18
N TYR A 233 1.82 -3.36 -0.84
CA TYR A 233 1.24 -3.95 -2.06
C TYR A 233 0.03 -4.88 -1.83
N GLY A 234 -0.76 -4.63 -0.78
CA GLY A 234 -1.90 -5.48 -0.43
C GLY A 234 -1.53 -6.66 0.48
N GLY A 235 -0.26 -6.82 0.85
CA GLY A 235 0.21 -7.80 1.82
C GLY A 235 1.35 -8.67 1.29
N CYS A 236 2.16 -9.23 2.19
CA CYS A 236 3.19 -10.19 1.83
C CYS A 236 2.57 -11.57 1.51
N PRO A 237 2.72 -12.10 0.28
CA PRO A 237 2.13 -13.40 -0.09
C PRO A 237 2.74 -14.58 0.69
N PHE A 238 3.89 -14.36 1.33
CA PHE A 238 4.58 -15.39 2.11
C PHE A 238 4.33 -15.28 3.62
N MET A 239 3.42 -14.39 4.06
CA MET A 239 3.21 -14.13 5.49
C MET A 239 2.83 -15.38 6.28
N ALA A 240 1.93 -16.22 5.77
CA ALA A 240 1.53 -17.47 6.43
C ALA A 240 2.71 -18.44 6.63
N LYS A 241 3.54 -18.63 5.59
CA LYS A 241 4.77 -19.46 5.67
C LYS A 241 5.82 -18.83 6.60
N CYS A 242 5.90 -17.51 6.62
CA CYS A 242 6.83 -16.76 7.47
C CYS A 242 6.49 -16.91 8.97
N LEU A 243 5.21 -16.94 9.34
CA LEU A 243 4.75 -17.03 10.73
C LEU A 243 4.80 -18.46 11.29
N THR A 244 4.52 -19.46 10.45
CA THR A 244 4.50 -20.86 10.88
C THR A 244 5.89 -21.43 11.11
N GLY A 245 6.94 -20.84 10.52
CA GLY A 245 8.29 -21.40 10.57
C GLY A 245 8.42 -22.77 9.90
N GLU A 246 7.35 -23.27 9.27
CA GLU A 246 7.33 -24.56 8.61
C GLU A 246 8.19 -24.49 7.35
N ASN A 247 9.44 -24.94 7.47
CA ASN A 247 10.20 -25.46 6.34
C ASN A 247 9.68 -26.86 5.99
N LYS A 248 8.36 -27.05 5.80
CA LYS A 248 7.89 -28.27 5.14
C LYS A 248 8.51 -28.24 3.76
N THR A 249 9.64 -28.92 3.61
CA THR A 249 10.25 -29.27 2.34
C THR A 249 9.10 -29.81 1.52
N MET A 250 8.70 -29.09 0.46
CA MET A 250 7.57 -29.51 -0.36
C MET A 250 7.77 -30.98 -0.67
N SER A 251 6.81 -31.80 -0.23
CA SER A 251 6.88 -33.23 -0.40
C SER A 251 7.13 -33.50 -1.88
N LEU A 252 7.91 -34.53 -2.19
CA LEU A 252 8.13 -34.97 -3.58
C LEU A 252 6.80 -35.11 -4.34
N ARG A 253 5.71 -35.40 -3.61
CA ARG A 253 4.33 -35.44 -4.10
C ARG A 253 3.80 -34.08 -4.59
N ASP A 254 4.03 -32.98 -3.87
CA ASP A 254 3.62 -31.63 -4.29
C ASP A 254 4.42 -31.14 -5.52
N LYS A 255 5.70 -31.57 -5.62
CA LYS A 255 6.51 -31.31 -6.82
C LYS A 255 6.03 -32.09 -8.05
N LEU A 256 5.52 -33.31 -7.86
CA LEU A 256 4.94 -34.09 -8.95
C LEU A 256 3.56 -33.57 -9.37
N LEU A 257 2.74 -33.13 -8.42
CA LEU A 257 1.40 -32.57 -8.71
C LEU A 257 1.47 -31.20 -9.40
N ASN A 258 2.38 -30.31 -9.01
CA ASN A 258 2.53 -29.02 -9.70
C ASN A 258 3.19 -29.14 -11.08
N LYS A 259 4.03 -30.16 -11.30
CA LYS A 259 4.65 -30.41 -12.61
C LYS A 259 3.66 -30.96 -13.64
N ALA A 260 2.54 -31.55 -13.20
CA ALA A 260 1.48 -32.02 -14.10
C ALA A 260 0.64 -30.89 -14.71
N SER A 261 0.72 -29.66 -14.19
CA SER A 261 0.00 -28.49 -14.73
C SER A 261 0.78 -27.75 -15.83
N GLU A 262 2.00 -28.16 -16.16
CA GLU A 262 2.92 -27.37 -17.00
C GLU A 262 3.43 -28.10 -18.25
N SER A 263 2.82 -29.23 -18.66
CA SER A 263 3.23 -29.95 -19.86
C SER A 263 2.08 -30.16 -20.85
N VAL A 264 1.85 -29.17 -21.71
CA VAL A 264 1.50 -29.44 -23.11
C VAL A 264 2.79 -29.29 -23.91
N PRO A 265 3.42 -30.38 -24.38
CA PRO A 265 4.59 -30.27 -25.23
C PRO A 265 4.15 -29.91 -26.65
N LEU A 266 4.49 -28.70 -27.12
CA LEU A 266 4.66 -28.45 -28.54
C LEU A 266 5.95 -29.15 -28.98
N SER A 267 5.80 -30.35 -29.56
CA SER A 267 6.87 -31.02 -30.27
C SER A 267 7.09 -30.32 -31.62
N VAL A 268 8.11 -29.48 -31.71
CA VAL A 268 8.70 -29.11 -33.00
C VAL A 268 9.82 -30.12 -33.24
N ALA A 269 9.50 -31.16 -34.02
CA ALA A 269 10.50 -32.09 -34.55
C ALA A 269 11.29 -31.40 -35.65
N ALA A 270 12.60 -31.60 -35.61
CA ALA A 270 13.57 -31.16 -36.59
C ALA A 270 13.22 -31.70 -37.99
N VAL A 271 13.15 -30.78 -38.97
CA VAL A 271 13.27 -31.10 -40.40
C VAL A 271 14.45 -30.32 -40.94
N GLU A 272 15.54 -31.04 -41.09
CA GLU A 272 16.67 -30.72 -41.94
C GLU A 272 16.30 -31.13 -43.37
N ARG A 273 16.27 -30.17 -44.32
CA ARG A 273 16.60 -30.35 -45.76
C ARG A 273 16.35 -29.09 -46.60
N ASN A 274 17.41 -28.69 -47.29
CA ASN A 274 17.48 -28.17 -48.67
C ASN A 274 16.31 -27.34 -49.20
N ALA A 275 16.57 -26.04 -49.36
CA ALA A 275 15.75 -25.10 -50.10
C ALA A 275 15.92 -25.26 -51.62
N PRO A 276 14.83 -25.47 -52.39
CA PRO A 276 14.75 -25.05 -53.77
C PRO A 276 14.12 -23.64 -53.84
N GLU A 277 14.80 -22.79 -54.59
CA GLU A 277 14.39 -21.45 -55.01
C GLU A 277 13.14 -21.54 -55.90
N LEU A 278 12.06 -20.85 -55.51
CA LEU A 278 10.86 -20.66 -56.33
C LEU A 278 10.35 -19.20 -56.20
N PRO A 279 9.72 -18.67 -57.26
CA PRO A 279 9.73 -17.25 -57.60
C PRO A 279 8.74 -16.40 -56.81
N ALA A 280 9.08 -15.12 -56.69
CA ALA A 280 8.29 -14.06 -56.07
C ALA A 280 6.90 -13.93 -56.70
N VAL A 281 5.87 -14.21 -55.90
CA VAL A 281 4.48 -13.87 -56.19
C VAL A 281 4.16 -12.58 -55.42
N LEU A 282 3.90 -11.50 -56.15
CA LEU A 282 3.39 -10.24 -55.63
C LEU A 282 1.96 -10.44 -55.09
N PRO A 283 1.62 -9.90 -53.91
CA PRO A 283 0.24 -9.92 -53.42
C PRO A 283 -0.63 -8.95 -54.24
N PRO A 284 -1.90 -9.33 -54.53
CA PRO A 284 -2.83 -8.47 -55.26
C PRO A 284 -3.31 -7.28 -54.41
N ASP A 285 -3.57 -6.18 -55.09
CA ASP A 285 -3.96 -4.87 -54.57
C ASP A 285 -5.13 -4.92 -53.58
N ALA A 286 -4.97 -4.15 -52.49
CA ALA A 286 -5.99 -3.91 -51.49
C ALA A 286 -7.17 -3.12 -52.09
N PRO A 287 -8.43 -3.49 -51.82
CA PRO A 287 -9.58 -2.77 -52.33
C PRO A 287 -9.70 -1.37 -51.69
N ALA A 288 -9.99 -0.39 -52.54
CA ALA A 288 -10.19 1.01 -52.18
C ALA A 288 -11.33 1.21 -51.15
N PRO A 289 -11.22 2.21 -50.26
CA PRO A 289 -12.23 2.47 -49.24
C PRO A 289 -13.53 3.02 -49.83
N THR A 290 -14.64 2.40 -49.43
CA THR A 290 -16.01 2.82 -49.73
C THR A 290 -16.34 4.17 -49.08
N PRO A 291 -17.12 5.07 -49.70
CA PRO A 291 -17.43 6.39 -49.15
C PRO A 291 -18.33 6.29 -47.91
N VAL A 292 -17.92 6.92 -46.82
CA VAL A 292 -18.73 7.08 -45.60
C VAL A 292 -19.89 8.02 -45.89
N GLN A 293 -21.11 7.48 -45.85
CA GLN A 293 -22.35 8.26 -45.93
C GLN A 293 -22.57 9.07 -44.65
N THR A 294 -22.91 10.33 -44.87
CA THR A 294 -23.30 11.34 -43.90
C THR A 294 -24.54 10.91 -43.12
N ALA A 295 -24.50 10.98 -41.78
CA ALA A 295 -25.65 10.73 -40.92
C ALA A 295 -26.62 11.94 -40.93
N PRO A 296 -27.95 11.72 -40.95
CA PRO A 296 -28.92 12.80 -40.84
C PRO A 296 -29.19 13.20 -39.38
N GLU A 297 -29.24 14.52 -39.21
CA GLU A 297 -29.82 15.28 -38.10
C GLU A 297 -31.34 15.05 -38.03
N VAL A 298 -31.86 14.49 -36.92
CA VAL A 298 -33.27 14.66 -36.52
C VAL A 298 -33.39 14.68 -34.99
N ALA A 299 -34.27 15.58 -34.57
CA ALA A 299 -34.58 16.06 -33.25
C ALA A 299 -35.49 15.14 -32.40
N GLN A 300 -35.74 15.65 -31.19
CA GLN A 300 -36.89 15.46 -30.30
C GLN A 300 -36.82 14.34 -29.25
N ALA A 301 -36.42 14.78 -28.06
CA ALA A 301 -36.65 14.13 -26.79
C ALA A 301 -38.15 14.13 -26.45
N THR A 302 -38.74 12.95 -26.32
CA THR A 302 -40.04 12.73 -25.68
C THR A 302 -39.82 12.30 -24.23
N GLU A 303 -40.54 13.00 -23.36
CA GLU A 303 -40.56 12.93 -21.91
C GLU A 303 -41.18 11.59 -21.44
N GLN A 304 -40.42 10.79 -20.69
CA GLN A 304 -40.93 9.56 -20.07
C GLN A 304 -41.54 9.86 -18.68
N PRO A 305 -42.73 9.33 -18.35
CA PRO A 305 -43.37 9.57 -17.06
C PRO A 305 -42.78 8.70 -15.93
N ALA A 306 -42.68 9.32 -14.75
CA ALA A 306 -42.11 8.77 -13.53
C ALA A 306 -42.73 7.43 -13.07
N PRO A 307 -41.93 6.48 -12.55
CA PRO A 307 -42.44 5.22 -12.01
C PRO A 307 -43.16 5.43 -10.67
N LYS A 308 -44.44 5.02 -10.63
CA LYS A 308 -45.30 4.98 -9.45
C LYS A 308 -44.70 4.09 -8.34
N ARG A 309 -44.58 4.66 -7.14
CA ARG A 309 -44.25 3.97 -5.88
C ARG A 309 -45.28 2.86 -5.60
N ARG A 310 -44.84 1.60 -5.62
CA ARG A 310 -45.63 0.46 -5.10
C ARG A 310 -45.63 0.48 -3.57
N GLY A 311 -46.83 0.39 -2.99
CA GLY A 311 -47.07 0.38 -1.55
C GLY A 311 -46.55 -0.87 -0.86
N ARG A 312 -46.08 -0.68 0.37
CA ARG A 312 -45.60 -1.72 1.30
C ARG A 312 -46.82 -2.41 1.94
N PRO A 313 -46.98 -3.75 1.86
CA PRO A 313 -48.07 -4.45 2.54
C PRO A 313 -47.94 -4.34 4.06
N ARG A 314 -49.08 -4.06 4.70
CA ARG A 314 -49.24 -3.96 6.16
C ARG A 314 -49.26 -5.38 6.75
N LYS A 315 -48.25 -5.70 7.58
CA LYS A 315 -48.10 -6.98 8.28
C LYS A 315 -49.22 -7.10 9.32
N VAL A 316 -50.06 -8.12 9.15
CA VAL A 316 -51.14 -8.53 10.07
C VAL A 316 -50.49 -9.25 11.26
N ALA A 317 -50.97 -8.91 12.46
CA ALA A 317 -50.56 -9.51 13.71
C ALA A 317 -51.17 -10.91 13.82
N GLU A 318 -50.32 -11.90 14.09
CA GLU A 318 -50.71 -13.27 14.38
C GLU A 318 -50.37 -13.59 15.84
N SER A 319 -51.34 -14.20 16.50
CA SER A 319 -51.52 -14.34 17.94
C SER A 319 -50.55 -15.32 18.60
N GLU A 320 -50.17 -14.99 19.83
CA GLU A 320 -49.43 -15.83 20.76
C GLU A 320 -50.27 -17.01 21.27
N GLN A 321 -49.64 -18.19 21.36
CA GLN A 321 -50.04 -19.26 22.26
C GLN A 321 -48.85 -19.63 23.17
N PRO A 322 -49.06 -19.82 24.48
CA PRO A 322 -48.00 -20.17 25.43
C PRO A 322 -47.72 -21.68 25.40
N THR A 323 -46.45 -22.06 25.37
CA THR A 323 -46.02 -23.44 25.63
C THR A 323 -44.89 -23.42 26.66
N ASP A 324 -45.03 -24.33 27.63
CA ASP A 324 -44.32 -24.40 28.90
C ASP A 324 -42.78 -24.43 28.79
N ALA A 325 -42.14 -23.61 29.63
CA ALA A 325 -40.70 -23.40 29.64
C ALA A 325 -39.95 -24.52 30.38
N ALA A 326 -39.23 -25.33 29.59
CA ALA A 326 -38.09 -26.13 30.01
C ALA A 326 -36.92 -25.23 30.46
N PRO A 327 -35.98 -25.72 31.30
CA PRO A 327 -34.92 -24.90 31.90
C PRO A 327 -34.05 -24.19 30.85
N SER A 328 -33.99 -22.87 30.99
CA SER A 328 -33.29 -21.93 30.09
C SER A 328 -31.79 -22.27 30.00
N PRO A 329 -31.27 -22.69 28.83
CA PRO A 329 -29.84 -22.92 28.65
C PRO A 329 -29.10 -21.58 28.76
N ALA A 330 -27.97 -21.58 29.46
CA ALA A 330 -27.12 -20.41 29.66
C ALA A 330 -26.96 -19.60 28.36
N SER A 331 -27.28 -18.30 28.42
CA SER A 331 -27.23 -17.38 27.29
C SER A 331 -25.86 -17.46 26.60
N SER A 332 -25.85 -18.02 25.40
CA SER A 332 -24.63 -18.28 24.65
C SER A 332 -24.25 -17.05 23.83
N LEU A 333 -23.40 -16.22 24.42
CA LEU A 333 -22.90 -14.99 23.81
C LEU A 333 -22.08 -15.30 22.54
N ARG A 334 -22.27 -14.47 21.51
CA ARG A 334 -21.46 -14.45 20.28
C ARG A 334 -20.45 -13.32 20.32
N VAL A 335 -19.17 -13.66 20.21
CA VAL A 335 -18.05 -12.69 20.19
C VAL A 335 -17.28 -12.82 18.88
N LEU A 336 -17.02 -11.70 18.20
CA LEU A 336 -16.24 -11.66 16.95
C LEU A 336 -15.01 -10.76 17.09
N PHE A 337 -13.83 -11.33 16.89
CA PHE A 337 -12.56 -10.63 16.81
C PHE A 337 -12.17 -10.46 15.34
N VAL A 338 -11.97 -9.23 14.88
CA VAL A 338 -11.68 -8.89 13.48
C VAL A 338 -10.28 -8.29 13.38
N ASP A 339 -9.39 -8.95 12.62
CA ASP A 339 -7.99 -8.56 12.44
C ASP A 339 -7.23 -8.36 13.78
N CYS A 340 -7.62 -9.10 14.82
CA CYS A 340 -6.92 -9.14 16.11
C CYS A 340 -7.05 -10.54 16.75
N ILE A 341 -6.09 -10.88 17.60
CA ILE A 341 -6.08 -12.11 18.40
C ILE A 341 -6.02 -11.67 19.87
N PRO A 342 -6.99 -12.02 20.73
CA PRO A 342 -6.93 -11.67 22.13
C PRO A 342 -5.78 -12.42 22.81
N THR A 343 -4.94 -11.70 23.57
CA THR A 343 -3.86 -12.31 24.36
C THR A 343 -4.37 -12.96 25.64
N THR A 344 -5.47 -12.44 26.18
CA THR A 344 -6.17 -12.94 27.35
C THR A 344 -7.66 -12.85 27.09
N PHE A 345 -8.37 -13.97 27.22
CA PHE A 345 -9.82 -14.04 27.04
C PHE A 345 -10.38 -15.10 27.99
N ASP A 346 -11.28 -14.70 28.88
CA ASP A 346 -11.85 -15.58 29.92
C ASP A 346 -12.94 -16.53 29.37
N GLY A 347 -13.16 -16.52 28.05
CA GLY A 347 -14.10 -17.40 27.36
C GLY A 347 -13.42 -18.57 26.64
N PRO A 348 -14.21 -19.40 25.92
CA PRO A 348 -13.65 -20.46 25.08
C PRO A 348 -12.71 -19.88 24.02
N THR A 349 -11.70 -20.66 23.63
CA THR A 349 -10.70 -20.23 22.64
C THR A 349 -11.42 -19.83 21.34
N PRO A 350 -11.18 -18.60 20.81
CA PRO A 350 -11.86 -18.17 19.60
C PRO A 350 -11.58 -19.09 18.40
N GLU A 351 -12.62 -19.55 17.73
CA GLU A 351 -12.53 -20.39 16.54
C GLU A 351 -12.28 -19.54 15.29
N SER A 352 -11.53 -20.07 14.32
CA SER A 352 -11.34 -19.37 13.04
C SER A 352 -12.64 -19.32 12.25
N LEU A 353 -13.03 -18.13 11.78
CA LEU A 353 -14.22 -17.97 10.94
C LEU A 353 -14.04 -18.52 9.50
N THR A 354 -12.84 -19.01 9.14
CA THR A 354 -12.51 -19.43 7.77
C THR A 354 -13.38 -20.59 7.28
N SER A 355 -13.58 -21.63 8.09
CA SER A 355 -14.40 -22.80 7.70
C SER A 355 -15.87 -22.43 7.44
N TYR A 356 -16.40 -21.51 8.24
CA TYR A 356 -17.74 -20.95 8.04
C TYR A 356 -17.82 -20.17 6.73
N VAL A 357 -16.81 -19.34 6.43
CA VAL A 357 -16.75 -18.58 5.16
C VAL A 357 -16.73 -19.50 3.95
N ASP A 358 -15.90 -20.56 3.98
CA ASP A 358 -15.82 -21.53 2.90
C ASP A 358 -17.14 -22.29 2.71
N THR A 359 -17.83 -22.59 3.81
CA THR A 359 -19.15 -23.25 3.78
C THR A 359 -20.20 -22.34 3.13
N MET A 360 -20.27 -21.07 3.53
CA MET A 360 -21.19 -20.10 2.95
C MET A 360 -20.89 -19.82 1.48
N HIS A 361 -19.60 -19.70 1.12
CA HIS A 361 -19.15 -19.56 -0.28
C HIS A 361 -19.63 -20.73 -1.13
N ARG A 362 -19.39 -21.97 -0.70
CA ARG A 362 -19.80 -23.17 -1.43
C ARG A 362 -21.31 -23.26 -1.62
N LYS A 363 -22.09 -22.98 -0.56
CA LYS A 363 -23.55 -22.95 -0.64
C LYS A 363 -24.06 -21.97 -1.68
N VAL A 364 -23.48 -20.78 -1.73
CA VAL A 364 -23.88 -19.76 -2.71
C VAL A 364 -23.41 -20.13 -4.12
N ALA A 365 -22.20 -20.68 -4.25
CA ALA A 365 -21.66 -21.16 -5.53
C ALA A 365 -22.55 -22.25 -6.14
N GLU A 366 -22.91 -23.26 -5.34
CA GLU A 366 -23.81 -24.35 -5.72
C GLU A 366 -25.20 -23.83 -6.11
N ALA A 367 -25.80 -22.93 -5.31
CA ALA A 367 -27.09 -22.33 -5.62
C ALA A 367 -27.06 -21.47 -6.90
N GLY A 368 -25.91 -20.89 -7.24
CA GLY A 368 -25.71 -20.12 -8.46
C GLY A 368 -25.28 -20.92 -9.68
N GLY A 369 -25.06 -22.24 -9.53
CA GLY A 369 -24.54 -23.10 -10.60
C GLY A 369 -23.16 -22.68 -11.10
N VAL A 370 -22.29 -22.19 -10.21
CA VAL A 370 -20.91 -21.77 -10.52
C VAL A 370 -19.92 -22.45 -9.57
N ASP A 371 -18.70 -22.72 -10.04
CA ASP A 371 -17.66 -23.33 -9.20
C ASP A 371 -17.13 -22.35 -8.13
N ASP A 372 -17.03 -21.06 -8.49
CA ASP A 372 -16.66 -19.98 -7.59
C ASP A 372 -17.47 -18.73 -7.92
N VAL A 373 -18.15 -18.19 -6.91
CA VAL A 373 -18.98 -17.00 -7.02
C VAL A 373 -18.24 -15.76 -7.56
N ARG A 374 -16.90 -15.72 -7.43
CA ARG A 374 -16.06 -14.62 -7.93
C ARG A 374 -15.82 -14.67 -9.44
N PHE A 375 -15.96 -15.84 -10.04
CA PHE A 375 -15.80 -16.07 -11.48
C PHE A 375 -17.15 -16.25 -12.20
N ALA A 376 -18.26 -15.97 -11.52
CA ALA A 376 -19.57 -16.00 -12.14
C ALA A 376 -19.61 -15.03 -13.34
N GLY A 377 -19.96 -15.55 -14.52
CA GLY A 377 -20.11 -14.77 -15.74
C GLY A 377 -21.16 -13.66 -15.59
N SER A 378 -21.13 -12.66 -16.48
CA SER A 378 -22.08 -11.53 -16.47
C SER A 378 -23.54 -11.98 -16.49
N ASP A 379 -23.79 -13.10 -17.16
CA ASP A 379 -25.14 -13.65 -17.39
C ASP A 379 -25.62 -14.53 -16.23
N SER A 380 -24.73 -14.85 -15.28
CA SER A 380 -25.09 -15.58 -14.06
C SER A 380 -25.94 -14.73 -13.12
N ALA A 381 -26.82 -15.37 -12.36
CA ALA A 381 -27.51 -14.75 -11.22
C ALA A 381 -26.52 -14.16 -10.19
N LEU A 382 -25.29 -14.68 -10.16
CA LEU A 382 -24.19 -14.24 -9.31
C LEU A 382 -23.18 -13.32 -10.02
N GLY A 383 -23.47 -12.85 -11.23
CA GLY A 383 -22.59 -11.98 -12.03
C GLY A 383 -22.13 -10.71 -11.29
N PHE A 384 -21.18 -9.97 -11.90
CA PHE A 384 -20.37 -8.93 -11.26
C PHE A 384 -21.08 -8.13 -10.13
N GLY A 385 -20.64 -8.34 -8.88
CA GLY A 385 -21.13 -7.68 -7.68
C GLY A 385 -22.38 -8.31 -7.04
N LYS A 386 -23.21 -9.05 -7.78
CA LYS A 386 -24.42 -9.71 -7.25
C LYS A 386 -24.09 -10.82 -6.25
N TRP A 387 -23.00 -11.55 -6.48
CA TRP A 387 -22.53 -12.59 -5.56
C TRP A 387 -22.29 -12.09 -4.13
N ARG A 388 -21.87 -10.82 -3.94
CA ARG A 388 -21.65 -10.25 -2.60
C ARG A 388 -22.96 -10.14 -1.83
N GLY A 389 -24.03 -9.74 -2.51
CA GLY A 389 -25.38 -9.67 -1.94
C GLY A 389 -25.89 -11.05 -1.56
N ALA A 390 -25.73 -12.04 -2.46
CA ALA A 390 -26.12 -13.42 -2.20
C ALA A 390 -25.35 -14.02 -1.01
N LEU A 391 -24.04 -13.80 -0.94
CA LEU A 391 -23.19 -14.25 0.17
C LEU A 391 -23.55 -13.61 1.50
N ALA A 392 -23.78 -12.30 1.52
CA ALA A 392 -24.23 -11.60 2.72
C ALA A 392 -25.61 -12.07 3.19
N MET A 393 -26.52 -12.37 2.26
CA MET A 393 -27.84 -12.93 2.58
C MET A 393 -27.75 -14.33 3.18
N ALA A 394 -26.95 -15.22 2.57
CA ALA A 394 -26.73 -16.57 3.08
C ALA A 394 -26.15 -16.53 4.49
N ALA A 395 -25.12 -15.71 4.73
CA ALA A 395 -24.50 -15.58 6.05
C ALA A 395 -25.44 -15.02 7.13
N ARG A 396 -26.44 -14.20 6.76
CA ARG A 396 -27.46 -13.70 7.70
C ARG A 396 -28.58 -14.71 7.96
N ALA A 397 -28.90 -15.55 6.97
CA ALA A 397 -29.92 -16.57 7.10
C ALA A 397 -29.47 -17.72 8.00
N GLU A 398 -28.18 -18.04 7.98
CA GLU A 398 -27.60 -19.17 8.72
C GLU A 398 -26.44 -18.71 9.60
N LEU A 399 -26.73 -18.07 10.73
CA LEU A 399 -25.71 -17.57 11.64
C LEU A 399 -24.81 -18.70 12.19
N PRO A 400 -23.52 -18.44 12.44
CA PRO A 400 -22.67 -19.41 13.11
C PRO A 400 -23.21 -19.73 14.51
N ALA A 401 -22.90 -20.94 14.97
CA ALA A 401 -23.28 -21.39 16.30
C ALA A 401 -22.81 -20.38 17.37
N PRO A 402 -23.53 -20.23 18.49
CA PRO A 402 -23.06 -19.37 19.57
C PRO A 402 -21.63 -19.71 20.01
N GLY A 403 -20.76 -18.70 20.13
CA GLY A 403 -19.34 -18.92 20.40
C GLY A 403 -18.47 -17.68 20.17
N SER A 404 -17.16 -17.86 20.33
CA SER A 404 -16.17 -16.81 20.06
C SER A 404 -15.44 -17.12 18.76
N TYR A 405 -15.31 -16.13 17.88
CA TYR A 405 -14.76 -16.31 16.54
C TYR A 405 -13.69 -15.27 16.23
N VAL A 406 -12.69 -15.65 15.43
CA VAL A 406 -11.65 -14.77 14.91
C VAL A 406 -11.67 -14.74 13.37
N ALA A 407 -11.75 -13.54 12.82
CA ALA A 407 -11.65 -13.25 11.39
C ALA A 407 -10.35 -12.49 11.12
N LEU A 408 -9.31 -13.19 10.66
CA LEU A 408 -8.01 -12.60 10.33
C LEU A 408 -7.87 -12.41 8.83
N GLY A 409 -7.17 -11.34 8.44
CA GLY A 409 -6.87 -11.07 7.06
C GLY A 409 -8.07 -10.57 6.27
N VAL A 410 -8.98 -9.84 6.93
CA VAL A 410 -10.24 -9.39 6.30
C VAL A 410 -9.98 -8.52 5.07
N ALA A 411 -8.93 -7.68 5.12
CA ALA A 411 -8.53 -6.85 3.98
C ALA A 411 -7.94 -7.65 2.79
N GLN A 412 -7.58 -8.92 3.00
CA GLN A 412 -6.95 -9.79 2.00
C GLN A 412 -7.91 -10.80 1.39
N SER A 413 -9.13 -10.93 1.93
CA SER A 413 -10.15 -11.85 1.43
C SER A 413 -11.49 -11.15 1.27
N GLU A 414 -11.91 -10.97 0.02
CA GLU A 414 -13.20 -10.33 -0.29
C GLU A 414 -14.39 -11.12 0.27
N LEU A 415 -14.29 -12.46 0.30
CA LEU A 415 -15.31 -13.35 0.87
C LEU A 415 -15.43 -13.12 2.39
N MET A 416 -14.30 -13.09 3.09
CA MET A 416 -14.23 -12.82 4.54
C MET A 416 -14.78 -11.44 4.86
N GLN A 417 -14.43 -10.42 4.07
CA GLN A 417 -14.93 -9.06 4.25
C GLN A 417 -16.46 -9.01 4.15
N VAL A 418 -17.04 -9.58 3.10
CA VAL A 418 -18.50 -9.60 2.90
C VAL A 418 -19.20 -10.31 4.06
N ILE A 419 -18.66 -11.44 4.53
CA ILE A 419 -19.25 -12.19 5.64
C ILE A 419 -19.14 -11.46 6.97
N VAL A 420 -17.98 -10.87 7.29
CA VAL A 420 -17.79 -10.10 8.53
C VAL A 420 -18.75 -8.91 8.57
N GLU A 421 -18.88 -8.16 7.47
CA GLU A 421 -19.83 -7.04 7.38
C GLU A 421 -21.30 -7.51 7.49
N ALA A 422 -21.62 -8.71 6.99
CA ALA A 422 -22.95 -9.27 7.09
C ALA A 422 -23.32 -9.74 8.49
N LEU A 423 -22.35 -10.33 9.21
CA LEU A 423 -22.50 -10.91 10.55
C LEU A 423 -22.39 -9.91 11.69
N GLU A 424 -21.62 -8.83 11.54
CA GLU A 424 -21.36 -7.85 12.61
C GLU A 424 -22.61 -7.40 13.40
N PRO A 425 -23.79 -7.15 12.79
CA PRO A 425 -25.01 -6.79 13.53
C PRO A 425 -25.62 -7.90 14.39
N ALA A 426 -25.26 -9.16 14.15
CA ALA A 426 -25.82 -10.34 14.84
C ALA A 426 -24.94 -10.86 15.99
N PHE A 427 -23.77 -10.25 16.20
CA PHE A 427 -22.86 -10.59 17.30
C PHE A 427 -23.07 -9.66 18.49
N ASP A 428 -22.99 -10.21 19.71
CA ASP A 428 -23.18 -9.45 20.94
C ASP A 428 -21.98 -8.52 21.21
N VAL A 429 -20.78 -8.98 20.86
CA VAL A 429 -19.53 -8.24 21.02
C VAL A 429 -18.70 -8.37 19.76
N VAL A 430 -18.25 -7.23 19.22
CA VAL A 430 -17.34 -7.18 18.07
C VAL A 430 -16.12 -6.33 18.44
N VAL A 431 -14.94 -6.92 18.31
CA VAL A 431 -13.64 -6.28 18.59
C VAL A 431 -12.87 -6.18 17.28
N ARG A 432 -12.59 -4.97 16.81
CA ARG A 432 -11.80 -4.75 15.58
C ARG A 432 -10.39 -4.26 15.92
N GLY A 433 -9.38 -4.87 15.32
CA GLY A 433 -8.01 -4.38 15.35
C GLY A 433 -7.90 -3.03 14.63
N ALA A 434 -7.50 -1.98 15.35
CA ALA A 434 -7.27 -0.68 14.75
C ALA A 434 -5.89 -0.65 14.08
N ARG A 435 -5.85 -0.68 12.74
CA ARG A 435 -4.64 -0.33 12.00
C ARG A 435 -4.49 1.18 11.99
N GLN A 436 -3.65 1.74 12.85
CA GLN A 436 -3.23 3.12 12.68
C GLN A 436 -2.36 3.21 11.42
N THR A 437 -2.94 3.69 10.33
CA THR A 437 -2.16 4.15 9.17
C THR A 437 -1.42 5.42 9.59
N GLY A 438 -0.25 5.26 10.19
CA GLY A 438 0.59 6.39 10.55
C GLY A 438 0.93 7.17 9.28
N ARG A 439 0.49 8.44 9.19
CA ARG A 439 1.10 9.41 8.28
C ARG A 439 2.58 9.47 8.62
N GLN A 440 3.44 9.09 7.68
CA GLN A 440 4.89 9.17 7.83
C GLN A 440 5.29 10.60 8.20
N GLY A 441 5.71 10.78 9.45
CA GLY A 441 6.30 12.00 9.97
C GLY A 441 7.27 11.63 11.09
N SER A 442 8.55 11.50 10.71
CA SER A 442 9.77 11.56 11.54
C SER A 442 9.82 10.83 12.90
N HIS A 443 10.78 9.89 12.97
CA HIS A 443 11.39 9.20 14.12
C HIS A 443 10.64 8.03 14.81
N PRO A 444 11.23 6.81 14.81
CA PRO A 444 10.68 5.67 15.53
C PRO A 444 11.22 5.61 16.97
N SER A 445 10.51 6.18 17.93
CA SER A 445 10.62 5.71 19.33
C SER A 445 9.55 4.64 19.57
N ARG A 446 9.96 3.41 19.88
CA ARG A 446 9.07 2.29 20.21
C ARG A 446 8.11 2.69 21.33
N LYS A 447 6.81 2.83 21.01
CA LYS A 447 5.73 2.82 22.01
C LYS A 447 4.74 1.72 21.64
N ALA A 448 4.73 0.65 22.44
CA ALA A 448 3.68 -0.35 22.40
C ALA A 448 2.44 0.22 23.09
N PHE A 449 1.30 0.18 22.40
CA PHE A 449 0.00 0.54 22.97
C PHE A 449 -0.72 -0.75 23.39
N TRP A 450 -1.19 -0.80 24.62
CA TRP A 450 -1.99 -1.90 25.16
C TRP A 450 -3.41 -1.40 25.42
N VAL A 451 -4.41 -2.15 24.96
CA VAL A 451 -5.82 -1.92 25.30
C VAL A 451 -6.21 -3.02 26.29
N LEU A 452 -6.50 -2.63 27.53
CA LEU A 452 -7.04 -3.50 28.57
C LEU A 452 -8.48 -3.08 28.84
N THR A 453 -9.44 -3.96 28.60
CA THR A 453 -10.82 -3.80 29.06
C THR A 453 -11.01 -4.59 30.35
N LYS A 454 -11.32 -3.92 31.47
CA LYS A 454 -11.84 -4.56 32.68
C LYS A 454 -13.38 -4.48 32.65
N ASN A 455 -14.05 -5.61 32.79
CA ASN A 455 -15.44 -5.68 33.23
C ASN A 455 -15.46 -6.22 34.66
N THR A 456 -16.01 -5.44 35.59
CA THR A 456 -16.42 -5.93 36.91
C THR A 456 -17.87 -5.50 37.12
N LEU A 457 -18.67 -6.45 37.62
CA LEU A 457 -20.10 -6.37 37.87
C LEU A 457 -20.54 -5.09 38.59
N TYR A 458 -21.72 -4.58 38.24
CA TYR A 458 -22.54 -3.84 39.20
C TYR A 458 -23.97 -4.36 39.23
N THR A 459 -24.27 -5.09 40.30
CA THR A 459 -25.60 -5.39 40.82
C THR A 459 -26.21 -4.14 41.46
N ARG A 460 -27.55 -4.03 41.40
CA ARG A 460 -28.41 -2.95 41.92
C ARG A 460 -27.93 -2.28 43.22
N LEU A 461 -27.83 -0.94 43.21
CA LEU A 461 -27.96 -0.09 44.41
C LEU A 461 -28.84 1.14 44.11
N SER A 462 -29.58 1.59 45.13
CA SER A 462 -30.80 2.38 45.05
C SER A 462 -30.59 3.90 44.87
N ARG A 463 -31.68 4.58 44.49
CA ARG A 463 -31.78 5.98 43.99
C ARG A 463 -31.34 7.12 44.94
N ASN A 464 -30.87 6.88 46.17
CA ASN A 464 -30.77 7.95 47.18
C ASN A 464 -29.40 8.60 47.39
N THR A 465 -28.36 8.28 46.60
CA THR A 465 -27.03 8.92 46.75
C THR A 465 -26.74 10.01 45.72
N ALA A 466 -27.56 10.15 44.66
CA ALA A 466 -27.32 11.10 43.58
C ALA A 466 -27.73 12.56 43.91
N GLN A 467 -28.49 12.79 44.97
CA GLN A 467 -28.99 14.13 45.32
C GLN A 467 -28.01 15.00 46.12
N ASN A 468 -26.96 14.43 46.75
CA ASN A 468 -26.03 15.21 47.59
C ASN A 468 -24.78 15.75 46.88
N LEU A 469 -24.55 15.42 45.61
CA LEU A 469 -23.37 15.91 44.86
C LEU A 469 -23.67 17.10 43.93
N MET A 470 -24.94 17.45 43.70
CA MET A 470 -25.31 18.58 42.84
C MET A 470 -25.33 19.93 43.57
N ALA A 471 -25.30 19.94 44.91
CA ALA A 471 -25.36 21.16 45.72
C ALA A 471 -23.99 21.87 45.89
N THR A 472 -22.86 21.18 45.71
CA THR A 472 -21.52 21.79 45.90
C THR A 472 -20.96 22.45 44.64
N PHE A 473 -21.54 22.19 43.46
CA PHE A 473 -21.03 22.73 42.19
C PHE A 473 -21.61 24.11 41.82
N LEU A 474 -22.75 24.52 42.41
CA LEU A 474 -23.43 25.76 42.07
C LEU A 474 -23.01 27.00 42.88
N ILE A 475 -22.13 26.86 43.88
CA ILE A 475 -21.63 28.00 44.68
C ILE A 475 -20.35 28.62 44.08
N LYS A 476 -19.63 27.93 43.17
CA LYS A 476 -18.34 28.42 42.67
C LYS A 476 -18.36 29.14 41.31
N CYS A 477 -19.49 29.17 40.61
CA CYS A 477 -19.61 29.82 39.29
C CYS A 477 -20.17 31.25 39.32
N ARG A 478 -20.31 31.88 40.49
CA ARG A 478 -20.86 33.24 40.63
C ARG A 478 -19.82 34.37 40.80
N ASN A 479 -18.53 34.08 40.79
CA ASN A 479 -17.46 35.07 41.09
C ASN A 479 -16.46 35.38 39.95
N MET A 480 -16.77 35.12 38.67
CA MET A 480 -15.92 35.56 37.55
C MET A 480 -16.71 36.21 36.41
N ARG A 481 -17.47 37.27 36.71
CA ARG A 481 -17.89 38.26 35.71
C ARG A 481 -17.80 39.67 36.29
N ALA A 482 -16.59 40.23 36.30
CA ALA A 482 -16.37 41.67 36.37
C ALA A 482 -14.99 42.01 35.79
N ASN A 483 -15.00 42.70 34.64
CA ASN A 483 -13.98 43.57 34.04
C ASN A 483 -13.65 43.23 32.59
N ASN A 484 -14.36 43.90 31.67
CA ASN A 484 -13.87 44.13 30.32
C ASN A 484 -14.35 45.51 29.83
N ARG A 485 -13.46 46.50 29.90
CA ARG A 485 -13.48 47.71 29.05
C ARG A 485 -12.03 48.08 28.80
N HIS A 486 -11.56 48.00 27.56
CA HIS A 486 -11.00 49.16 26.84
C HIS A 486 -10.70 48.82 25.37
N LYS A 487 -10.86 49.86 24.56
CA LYS A 487 -10.96 49.92 23.10
C LYS A 487 -9.60 49.74 22.44
N LYS A 488 -9.56 49.26 21.19
CA LYS A 488 -8.58 49.72 20.19
C LYS A 488 -9.22 49.95 18.83
N ARG A 489 -9.01 51.19 18.35
CA ARG A 489 -9.41 51.77 17.08
C ARG A 489 -8.51 51.28 15.94
N ILE A 490 -9.11 51.20 14.77
CA ILE A 490 -8.52 51.06 13.43
C ILE A 490 -8.01 52.43 12.98
N TYR A 491 -6.84 52.50 12.35
CA TYR A 491 -6.46 53.56 11.40
C TYR A 491 -5.65 52.97 10.24
N LEU A 492 -6.06 53.37 9.03
CA LEU A 492 -5.37 53.25 7.75
C LEU A 492 -4.35 54.39 7.57
N ALA A 493 -3.22 54.12 6.89
CA ALA A 493 -2.54 54.96 5.88
C ALA A 493 -1.15 54.34 5.59
N ARG A 494 -0.83 53.90 4.36
CA ARG A 494 -0.40 54.63 3.14
C ARG A 494 1.13 54.85 3.05
N ASP A 495 1.68 54.30 1.98
CA ASP A 495 2.85 54.67 1.16
C ASP A 495 3.98 55.51 1.77
N LEU A 496 5.23 55.08 1.56
CA LEU A 496 6.28 55.96 1.03
C LEU A 496 7.47 55.17 0.44
N LYS A 497 8.05 55.83 -0.57
CA LYS A 497 9.01 55.39 -1.58
C LYS A 497 10.38 54.99 -1.00
N CYS A 498 11.03 54.07 -1.72
CA CYS A 498 12.45 53.75 -1.60
C CYS A 498 13.16 54.28 -2.87
N PRO A 499 14.35 54.89 -2.74
CA PRO A 499 15.32 54.82 -3.83
C PRO A 499 16.68 54.29 -3.36
N LEU A 500 17.21 53.37 -4.18
CA LEU A 500 18.60 53.22 -4.63
C LEU A 500 19.72 53.57 -3.63
N GLN A 501 20.55 52.58 -3.32
CA GLN A 501 22.00 52.75 -3.50
C GLN A 501 22.75 51.43 -3.68
N THR A 502 23.74 51.55 -4.57
CA THR A 502 24.68 50.63 -5.17
C THR A 502 25.57 49.83 -4.22
N LEU A 503 25.79 48.55 -4.53
CA LEU A 503 26.85 47.71 -3.97
C LEU A 503 28.03 47.58 -4.95
N ARG A 504 29.25 47.75 -4.43
CA ARG A 504 30.50 47.16 -4.96
C ARG A 504 31.37 46.65 -3.81
N PRO A 505 32.30 45.70 -4.08
CA PRO A 505 32.69 44.64 -3.15
C PRO A 505 34.10 44.83 -2.56
N GLY A 506 34.38 44.07 -1.48
CA GLY A 506 35.76 43.67 -1.16
C GLY A 506 36.15 43.68 0.33
N SER A 507 36.54 42.49 0.79
CA SER A 507 37.71 42.24 1.66
C SER A 507 37.58 42.26 3.19
N PHE A 508 37.82 41.06 3.74
CA PHE A 508 38.62 40.69 4.91
C PHE A 508 38.38 41.41 6.26
N ILE A 509 38.11 40.61 7.31
CA ILE A 509 38.84 40.67 8.59
C ILE A 509 38.71 39.33 9.34
N THR A 510 39.82 39.02 10.00
CA THR A 510 40.28 37.90 10.80
C THR A 510 39.52 37.59 12.10
N SER A 511 39.45 36.28 12.40
CA SER A 511 39.62 35.59 13.70
C SER A 511 39.72 36.45 14.98
N VAL A 512 38.81 36.16 15.95
CA VAL A 512 39.06 36.29 17.39
C VAL A 512 38.51 35.07 18.14
N ARG A 513 39.40 34.37 18.86
CA ARG A 513 39.06 33.37 19.90
C ARG A 513 38.72 34.09 21.20
N CYS A 514 37.70 33.60 21.92
CA CYS A 514 37.53 33.86 23.36
C CYS A 514 37.24 32.57 24.14
N ARG A 515 37.75 32.56 25.37
CA ARG A 515 37.93 31.45 26.33
C ARG A 515 36.67 31.17 27.18
N SER A 516 36.56 29.90 27.60
CA SER A 516 36.04 29.30 28.87
C SER A 516 34.72 29.75 29.51
N PRO A 517 34.08 28.82 30.27
CA PRO A 517 33.83 29.14 31.68
C PRO A 517 33.99 27.98 32.70
N VAL A 518 34.55 28.37 33.84
CA VAL A 518 34.25 28.14 35.27
C VAL A 518 33.31 27.00 35.72
N VAL A 519 33.80 26.29 36.74
CA VAL A 519 33.18 25.25 37.60
C VAL A 519 32.22 25.84 38.64
N CYS A 520 31.09 25.16 38.90
CA CYS A 520 30.34 25.26 40.16
C CYS A 520 29.72 23.91 40.54
N THR A 521 30.05 23.45 41.75
CA THR A 521 29.49 22.30 42.47
C THR A 521 28.21 22.66 43.21
N ASN A 522 27.20 21.77 43.25
CA ASN A 522 26.54 21.42 44.52
C ASN A 522 25.53 20.25 44.40
N GLN A 523 25.55 19.42 45.44
CA GLN A 523 24.77 18.22 45.69
C GLN A 523 23.56 18.56 46.58
N ARG A 524 22.32 18.15 46.26
CA ARG A 524 21.25 17.89 47.26
C ARG A 524 20.26 16.83 46.79
N ARG A 525 19.92 15.94 47.75
CA ARG A 525 18.89 14.89 47.74
C ARG A 525 17.48 15.44 47.47
N ILE A 526 16.64 14.65 46.79
CA ILE A 526 15.18 14.75 46.84
C ILE A 526 14.60 13.33 46.93
N ASP A 527 13.68 13.15 47.88
CA ASP A 527 12.93 11.93 48.18
C ASP A 527 11.85 11.63 47.12
N ASP A 528 11.62 10.33 46.93
CA ASP A 528 10.84 9.72 45.85
C ASP A 528 9.35 9.59 46.26
N ALA A 529 8.44 10.25 45.54
CA ALA A 529 6.99 10.05 45.69
C ALA A 529 6.30 10.07 44.31
N ARG A 530 6.13 8.88 43.71
CA ARG A 530 5.44 8.71 42.42
C ARG A 530 3.92 8.84 42.58
N ARG A 531 3.31 9.86 41.96
CA ARG A 531 1.86 9.98 41.80
C ARG A 531 1.45 9.61 40.37
N LEU A 532 0.64 8.56 40.24
CA LEU A 532 -0.05 8.23 38.98
C LEU A 532 -1.10 9.31 38.69
N ARG A 533 -1.04 9.97 37.52
CA ARG A 533 -2.10 10.89 37.06
C ARG A 533 -2.87 10.22 35.92
N ILE A 534 -4.15 9.91 36.17
CA ILE A 534 -5.09 9.45 35.14
C ILE A 534 -5.81 10.67 34.59
N VAL A 535 -5.76 10.87 33.28
CA VAL A 535 -6.55 11.91 32.58
C VAL A 535 -7.68 11.21 31.83
N ILE A 536 -8.92 11.42 32.28
CA ILE A 536 -10.12 10.94 31.59
C ILE A 536 -10.65 12.10 30.75
N ILE A 537 -10.65 11.95 29.43
CA ILE A 537 -11.25 12.93 28.51
C ILE A 537 -12.62 12.39 28.09
N LEU A 538 -13.68 12.99 28.60
CA LEU A 538 -15.05 12.77 28.11
C LEU A 538 -15.34 13.81 27.03
N LEU A 539 -15.42 13.37 25.77
CA LEU A 539 -15.77 14.26 24.65
C LEU A 539 -17.30 14.31 24.50
N SER A 540 -17.87 15.50 24.72
CA SER A 540 -19.25 15.84 24.39
C SER A 540 -19.37 16.15 22.89
N PRO A 541 -20.48 15.81 22.21
CA PRO A 541 -20.60 15.98 20.77
C PRO A 541 -21.02 17.40 20.44
N GLN A 542 -20.14 18.40 20.57
CA GLN A 542 -20.29 19.65 19.82
C GLN A 542 -18.93 20.20 19.35
N ILE A 543 -19.00 20.77 18.16
CA ILE A 543 -17.93 21.18 17.25
C ILE A 543 -16.93 22.12 17.93
N ILE A 544 -15.63 21.80 17.86
CA ILE A 544 -14.53 22.73 18.14
C ILE A 544 -13.47 22.63 17.04
N LYS A 545 -13.19 23.76 16.37
CA LYS A 545 -11.96 24.00 15.61
C LYS A 545 -10.81 24.15 16.61
N VAL A 546 -9.74 23.36 16.45
CA VAL A 546 -8.52 23.50 17.26
C VAL A 546 -7.43 24.13 16.40
N ASP A 547 -7.03 25.35 16.73
CA ASP A 547 -5.84 25.99 16.16
C ASP A 547 -4.57 25.46 16.83
N ARG A 548 -3.51 25.30 16.01
CA ARG A 548 -2.19 24.78 16.42
C ARG A 548 -1.51 25.71 17.42
N TYR A 549 -1.23 25.22 18.62
CA TYR A 549 -0.14 25.75 19.44
C TYR A 549 1.10 24.86 19.33
N ARG A 550 2.23 25.47 18.98
CA ARG A 550 3.58 24.89 19.08
C ARG A 550 3.99 24.96 20.55
N LEU A 551 4.13 23.81 21.21
CA LEU A 551 4.83 23.68 22.48
C LEU A 551 6.24 23.18 22.18
N VAL A 552 7.24 24.01 22.48
CA VAL A 552 8.66 23.69 22.38
C VAL A 552 9.22 23.58 23.80
N ASP A 553 9.98 22.49 23.97
CA ASP A 553 11.03 22.20 24.94
C ASP A 553 10.78 21.60 26.35
N LYS A 554 11.49 20.47 26.51
CA LYS A 554 12.14 19.86 27.70
C LYS A 554 11.26 19.26 28.81
N TRP A 555 11.05 17.95 28.71
CA TRP A 555 10.71 17.06 29.84
C TRP A 555 11.70 15.87 29.88
N PRO A 556 12.38 15.60 31.01
CA PRO A 556 13.21 14.41 31.14
C PRO A 556 12.43 13.24 31.78
N HIS A 557 12.67 12.06 31.21
CA HIS A 557 12.32 10.72 31.67
C HIS A 557 10.87 10.22 31.61
N THR A 558 10.82 8.90 31.42
CA THR A 558 9.74 8.01 30.98
C THR A 558 8.53 7.97 31.92
N GLU A 559 7.42 8.57 31.52
CA GLU A 559 6.08 8.24 32.03
C GLU A 559 5.23 7.57 30.95
N GLN A 560 4.60 6.45 31.30
CA GLN A 560 3.62 5.75 30.46
C GLN A 560 2.28 6.49 30.52
N ILE A 561 1.78 6.92 29.37
CA ILE A 561 0.42 7.46 29.22
C ILE A 561 -0.40 6.41 28.46
N SER A 562 -1.49 5.93 29.07
CA SER A 562 -2.42 4.99 28.45
C SER A 562 -3.68 5.73 27.98
N PHE A 563 -4.15 5.42 26.78
CA PHE A 563 -5.39 5.97 26.21
C PHE A 563 -6.40 4.84 25.99
N ILE A 564 -7.67 5.08 26.33
CA ILE A 564 -8.77 4.13 26.15
C ILE A 564 -9.80 4.78 25.23
N ILE A 565 -10.18 4.11 24.14
CA ILE A 565 -11.27 4.52 23.25
C ILE A 565 -12.36 3.45 23.34
N ILE A 566 -13.55 3.83 23.82
CA ILE A 566 -14.73 2.97 23.85
C ILE A 566 -15.67 3.44 22.75
N THR A 567 -15.87 2.61 21.72
CA THR A 567 -16.83 2.88 20.66
C THR A 567 -18.11 2.08 20.90
N ARG A 568 -19.15 2.81 21.33
CA ARG A 568 -20.58 2.45 21.32
C ARG A 568 -21.11 1.60 22.50
N ILE A 569 -22.10 2.15 23.20
CA ILE A 569 -23.06 1.45 24.06
C ILE A 569 -24.41 1.54 23.34
N PRO A 570 -25.18 0.44 23.17
CA PRO A 570 -26.51 0.52 22.58
C PRO A 570 -27.45 1.38 23.46
N LYS A 571 -28.20 2.28 22.82
CA LYS A 571 -29.30 3.00 23.46
C LYS A 571 -30.35 1.97 23.92
N LEU A 572 -30.47 1.76 25.22
CA LEU A 572 -31.63 1.10 25.83
C LEU A 572 -32.60 2.17 26.34
N LEU A 573 -33.75 2.22 25.64
CA LEU A 573 -35.08 2.62 26.07
C LEU A 573 -35.34 4.09 26.48
N ARG A 574 -36.05 4.81 25.60
CA ARG A 574 -37.10 5.74 26.00
C ARG A 574 -38.37 4.92 26.22
N HIS A 575 -38.82 4.86 27.46
CA HIS A 575 -40.23 4.95 27.84
C HIS A 575 -40.27 5.62 29.22
#